data_AF-E9HVS2-F1
#
_entry.id   AF-E9HVS2-F1
#
_cell.length_a   1.000
_cell.length_b   1.000
_cell.length_c   1.000
_cell.angle_alpha   90.00
_cell.angle_beta   90.00
_cell.angle_gamma   90.00
#
_symmetry.space_group_name_H-M   'P 1'
#
loop_
_entity.id
_entity.type
_entity.pdbx_description
1 polymer ?
#
loop_
_entity_poly.entity_id
_entity_poly.type
_entity_poly.pdbx_seq_one_letter_code
_entity_poly.pdbx_strand_id
1 'polypeptide(L)'
;MPEFPNGRNPNQRLIFLTQELPKSLKPHYNTSQLTNFFNWTMTYRTDSDILFLYGRVLPKEMAPRTPKQIAHYKEIARNISKLLLKPELRNKTKPIALIVSHCKTHGQRKK
;
A
#
# COMPACT_ATOMS: atom_id res chain seq x y z
N MET A 1 -4.59 -6.96 25.99
CA MET A 1 -3.61 -5.88 25.74
C MET A 1 -2.31 -6.29 26.43
N PRO A 2 -1.12 -5.82 26.00
CA PRO A 2 0.08 -6.06 26.77
C PRO A 2 -0.11 -5.44 28.15
N GLU A 3 -0.07 -6.29 29.17
CA GLU A 3 -0.15 -5.87 30.57
C GLU A 3 1.25 -5.50 31.04
N PHE A 4 1.37 -4.36 31.70
CA PHE A 4 2.62 -3.90 32.29
C PHE A 4 2.48 -4.02 33.82
N PRO A 5 3.01 -5.08 34.45
CA PRO A 5 2.76 -5.38 35.87
C PRO A 5 3.13 -4.23 36.81
N ASN A 6 4.19 -3.47 36.46
CA ASN A 6 4.70 -2.34 37.23
C ASN A 6 4.42 -0.99 36.54
N GLY A 7 3.41 -0.94 35.66
CA GLY A 7 3.14 0.22 34.81
C GLY A 7 4.11 0.36 33.64
N ARG A 8 3.79 1.30 32.74
CA ARG A 8 4.58 1.54 31.53
C ARG A 8 5.88 2.27 31.88
N ASN A 9 7.02 1.73 31.44
CA ASN A 9 8.29 2.43 31.53
C ASN A 9 8.24 3.74 30.71
N PRO A 10 8.52 4.91 31.31
CA PRO A 10 8.47 6.19 30.61
C PRO A 10 9.45 6.29 29.43
N ASN A 11 10.53 5.50 29.46
CA ASN A 11 11.53 5.46 28.39
C ASN A 11 11.17 4.47 27.27
N GLN A 12 10.09 3.69 27.42
CA GLN A 12 9.64 2.73 26.41
C GLN A 12 8.70 3.39 25.40
N ARG A 13 9.07 3.31 24.11
CA ARG A 13 8.17 3.70 23.01
C ARG A 13 7.34 2.51 22.56
N LEU A 14 6.03 2.73 22.40
CA LEU A 14 5.12 1.76 21.79
C LEU A 14 4.74 2.24 20.39
N ILE A 15 4.87 1.34 19.42
CA ILE A 15 4.61 1.62 18.01
C ILE A 15 3.34 0.86 17.59
N PHE A 16 2.36 1.57 17.06
CA PHE A 16 1.22 0.97 16.40
C PHE A 16 1.63 0.51 14.99
N LEU A 17 1.83 -0.79 14.82
CA LEU A 17 2.19 -1.40 13.54
C LEU A 17 0.96 -2.00 12.86
N THR A 18 0.67 -1.57 11.64
CA THR A 18 -0.31 -2.28 10.79
C THR A 18 -0.06 -2.07 9.30
N GLN A 19 -0.33 -3.11 8.51
CA GLN A 19 -0.48 -3.03 7.06
C GLN A 19 -1.95 -3.17 6.65
N GLU A 20 -2.90 -3.24 7.57
CA GLU A 20 -4.31 -3.39 7.24
C GLU A 20 -5.05 -2.05 7.26
N LEU A 21 -6.07 -1.93 6.42
CA LEU A 21 -6.93 -0.75 6.40
C LEU A 21 -7.71 -0.65 7.72
N PRO A 22 -7.99 0.57 8.24
CA PRO A 22 -8.78 0.72 9.47
C PRO A 22 -10.12 -0.02 9.45
N LYS A 23 -10.79 -0.07 8.28
CA LYS A 23 -12.04 -0.81 8.11
C LYS A 23 -11.86 -2.33 8.25
N SER A 24 -10.72 -2.86 7.79
CA SER A 24 -10.37 -4.29 7.94
C SER A 24 -10.07 -4.65 9.39
N LEU A 25 -9.56 -3.71 10.20
CA LEU A 25 -9.22 -3.94 11.60
C LEU A 25 -10.44 -3.86 12.54
N LYS A 26 -11.42 -3.02 12.23
CA LYS A 26 -12.60 -2.77 13.10
C LYS A 26 -13.35 -4.03 13.56
N PRO A 27 -13.58 -5.06 12.72
CA PRO A 27 -14.28 -6.28 13.15
C PRO A 27 -13.48 -7.12 14.17
N HIS A 28 -12.15 -6.93 14.22
CA HIS A 28 -11.25 -7.77 15.02
C HIS A 28 -10.75 -7.06 16.27
N TYR A 29 -10.69 -5.72 16.26
CA TYR A 29 -10.11 -4.93 17.34
C TYR A 29 -10.97 -3.72 17.67
N ASN A 30 -11.24 -3.53 18.96
CA ASN A 30 -11.83 -2.29 19.46
C ASN A 30 -10.75 -1.21 19.55
N THR A 31 -10.54 -0.48 18.46
CA THR A 31 -9.49 0.55 18.39
C THR A 31 -9.72 1.73 19.33
N SER A 32 -10.96 1.96 19.78
CA SER A 32 -11.28 3.04 20.74
C SER A 32 -10.59 2.84 22.10
N GLN A 33 -10.36 1.59 22.51
CA GLN A 33 -9.62 1.28 23.74
C GLN A 33 -8.12 1.59 23.64
N LEU A 34 -7.63 1.85 22.42
CA LEU A 34 -6.21 2.09 22.12
C LEU A 34 -5.91 3.57 21.88
N THR A 35 -6.89 4.44 22.13
CA THR A 35 -6.74 5.88 21.99
C THR A 35 -5.59 6.36 22.87
N ASN A 36 -4.62 7.07 22.28
CA ASN A 36 -3.42 7.59 22.95
C ASN A 36 -2.53 6.52 23.61
N PHE A 37 -2.70 5.24 23.28
CA PHE A 37 -1.89 4.16 23.85
C PHE A 37 -0.49 4.11 23.23
N PHE A 38 -0.37 4.35 21.93
CA PHE A 38 0.89 4.29 21.19
C PHE A 38 1.55 5.67 21.10
N ASN A 39 2.89 5.71 21.14
CA ASN A 39 3.62 6.96 20.90
C ASN A 39 3.79 7.24 19.41
N TRP A 40 4.00 6.18 18.64
CA TRP A 40 4.34 6.24 17.23
C TRP A 40 3.46 5.31 16.42
N THR A 41 3.40 5.59 15.12
CA THR A 41 2.69 4.81 14.12
C THR A 41 3.66 4.29 13.08
N MET A 42 3.49 3.03 12.68
CA MET A 42 4.23 2.40 11.59
C MET A 42 3.26 1.74 10.62
N THR A 43 2.91 2.45 9.54
CA THR A 43 1.83 2.02 8.62
C THR A 43 2.14 2.36 7.16
N TYR A 44 1.28 1.92 6.24
CA TYR A 44 1.38 2.26 4.82
C TYR A 44 1.05 3.73 4.51
N ARG A 45 0.48 4.48 5.46
CA ARG A 45 0.13 5.88 5.23
C ARG A 45 1.39 6.76 5.23
N THR A 46 1.41 7.73 4.33
CA THR A 46 2.52 8.68 4.17
C THR A 46 2.69 9.65 5.34
N ASP A 47 1.68 9.76 6.19
CA ASP A 47 1.67 10.61 7.40
C ASP A 47 1.98 9.84 8.70
N SER A 48 2.49 8.61 8.60
CA SER A 48 2.94 7.85 9.79
C SER A 48 4.35 8.24 10.23
N ASP A 49 4.65 8.08 11.52
CA ASP A 49 5.98 8.38 12.09
C ASP A 49 7.08 7.54 11.43
N ILE A 50 6.77 6.26 11.15
CA ILE A 50 7.66 5.32 10.47
C ILE A 50 6.94 4.74 9.25
N LEU A 51 7.40 5.10 8.06
CA LEU A 51 6.76 4.67 6.82
C LEU A 51 6.97 3.17 6.54
N PHE A 52 5.87 2.40 6.51
CA PHE A 52 5.85 0.96 6.24
C PHE A 52 4.92 0.59 5.08
N LEU A 53 5.42 0.78 3.85
CA LEU A 53 4.69 0.54 2.60
C LEU A 53 4.40 -0.96 2.36
N TYR A 54 3.31 -1.26 1.63
CA TYR A 54 2.95 -2.61 1.18
C TYR A 54 4.01 -3.29 0.30
N GLY A 55 4.90 -2.51 -0.29
CA GLY A 55 5.99 -2.98 -1.11
C GLY A 55 6.91 -1.82 -1.46
N ARG A 56 8.13 -2.15 -1.88
CA ARG A 56 9.11 -1.16 -2.36
C ARG A 56 9.48 -1.52 -3.79
N VAL A 57 9.37 -0.55 -4.69
CA VAL A 57 9.92 -0.68 -6.03
C VAL A 57 11.37 -0.27 -5.96
N LEU A 58 12.27 -1.24 -6.01
CA LEU A 58 13.70 -0.98 -6.04
C LEU A 58 14.17 -0.95 -7.50
N PRO A 59 14.96 0.07 -7.89
CA PRO A 59 15.55 0.09 -9.21
C PRO A 59 16.51 -1.11 -9.34
N LYS A 60 16.36 -1.88 -10.42
CA LYS A 60 17.39 -2.84 -10.83
C LYS A 60 18.63 -2.09 -11.30
N GLU A 61 19.76 -2.78 -11.41
CA GLU A 61 21.02 -2.17 -11.86
C GLU A 61 20.88 -1.42 -13.19
N MET A 62 20.12 -2.02 -14.12
CA MET A 62 19.80 -1.49 -15.45
C MET A 62 18.72 -0.39 -15.46
N ALA A 63 18.21 0.03 -14.31
CA ALA A 63 17.21 1.09 -14.26
C ALA A 63 17.80 2.41 -14.79
N PRO A 64 17.04 3.19 -15.58
CA PRO A 64 17.52 4.45 -16.12
C PRO A 64 17.85 5.43 -14.98
N ARG A 65 19.10 5.92 -14.93
CA ARG A 65 19.58 6.82 -13.86
C ARG A 65 19.74 8.26 -14.32
N THR A 66 19.98 8.47 -15.61
CA THR A 66 20.19 9.82 -16.15
C THR A 66 18.86 10.47 -16.58
N PRO A 67 18.74 11.80 -16.50
CA PRO A 67 17.53 12.51 -16.93
C PRO A 67 17.10 12.18 -18.37
N LYS A 68 18.07 12.05 -19.29
CA LYS A 68 17.80 11.69 -20.70
C LYS A 68 17.19 10.29 -20.83
N GLN A 69 17.75 9.31 -20.13
CA GLN A 69 17.21 7.95 -20.14
C GLN A 69 15.81 7.92 -19.52
N ILE A 70 15.60 8.60 -18.39
CA ILE A 70 14.28 8.68 -17.73
C ILE A 70 13.25 9.32 -18.67
N ALA A 71 13.60 10.42 -19.36
CA ALA A 71 12.73 11.07 -20.32
C ALA A 71 12.35 10.14 -21.49
N HIS A 72 13.32 9.42 -22.04
CA HIS A 72 13.11 8.45 -23.10
C HIS A 72 12.15 7.33 -22.70
N TYR A 73 12.35 6.70 -21.53
CA TYR A 73 11.44 5.66 -21.03
C TYR A 73 10.05 6.21 -20.70
N LYS A 74 9.94 7.45 -20.20
CA LYS A 74 8.64 8.11 -20.00
C LYS A 74 7.90 8.31 -21.32
N GLU A 75 8.61 8.68 -22.38
CA GLU A 75 8.03 8.84 -23.71
C GLU A 75 7.54 7.52 -24.30
N ILE A 76 8.35 6.46 -24.21
CA ILE A 76 7.95 5.10 -24.60
C ILE A 76 6.68 4.68 -23.85
N ALA A 77 6.64 4.87 -22.53
CA ALA A 77 5.49 4.52 -21.71
C ALA A 77 4.22 5.27 -22.17
N ARG A 78 4.30 6.57 -22.44
CA ARG A 78 3.15 7.35 -22.98
C ARG A 78 2.69 6.83 -24.33
N ASN A 79 3.62 6.49 -25.22
CA ASN A 79 3.30 5.97 -26.55
C ASN A 79 2.63 4.59 -26.47
N ILE A 80 3.08 3.71 -25.57
CA ILE A 80 2.42 2.43 -25.29
C ILE A 80 1.02 2.66 -24.73
N SER A 81 0.85 3.55 -23.75
CA SER A 81 -0.48 3.88 -23.21
C SER A 81 -1.42 4.39 -24.30
N LYS A 82 -0.93 5.26 -25.20
CA LYS A 82 -1.70 5.77 -26.35
C LYS A 82 -2.05 4.65 -27.34
N LEU A 83 -1.16 3.68 -27.56
CA LEU A 83 -1.42 2.49 -28.37
C LEU A 83 -2.48 1.58 -27.74
N LEU A 84 -2.45 1.40 -26.41
CA LEU A 84 -3.45 0.63 -25.65
C LEU A 84 -4.82 1.32 -25.61
N LEU A 85 -4.87 2.64 -25.79
CA LEU A 85 -6.11 3.42 -25.90
C LEU A 85 -6.70 3.40 -27.31
N LYS A 86 -6.05 2.78 -28.31
CA LYS A 86 -6.61 2.66 -29.66
C LYS A 86 -7.92 1.87 -29.66
N PRO A 87 -8.92 2.30 -30.44
CA PRO A 87 -10.21 1.62 -30.52
C PRO A 87 -10.08 0.18 -31.07
N GLU A 88 -9.09 -0.12 -31.91
CA GLU A 88 -8.86 -1.50 -32.40
C GLU A 88 -8.40 -2.46 -31.28
N LEU A 89 -7.78 -1.96 -30.21
CA LEU A 89 -7.45 -2.75 -29.01
C LEU A 89 -8.60 -2.81 -28.01
N ARG A 90 -9.58 -1.89 -28.04
CA ARG A 90 -10.80 -1.97 -27.21
C ARG A 90 -11.65 -3.19 -27.54
N ASN A 91 -11.59 -3.67 -28.79
CA ASN A 91 -12.33 -4.86 -29.24
C ASN A 91 -11.61 -6.19 -28.95
N LYS A 92 -10.39 -6.16 -28.37
CA LYS A 92 -9.72 -7.39 -27.95
C LYS A 92 -10.34 -7.87 -26.63
N THR A 93 -11.33 -8.75 -26.73
CA THR A 93 -11.92 -9.54 -25.64
C THR A 93 -10.99 -10.67 -25.17
N LYS A 94 -9.68 -10.41 -25.04
CA LYS A 94 -8.82 -11.37 -24.35
C LYS A 94 -9.29 -11.44 -22.89
N PRO A 95 -9.61 -12.63 -22.35
CA PRO A 95 -10.09 -12.73 -20.98
C PRO A 95 -8.99 -12.22 -20.03
N ILE A 96 -9.36 -11.30 -19.14
CA ILE A 96 -8.51 -10.88 -18.04
C ILE A 96 -8.65 -11.93 -16.95
N ALA A 97 -7.57 -12.65 -16.66
CA ALA A 97 -7.53 -13.52 -15.50
C ALA A 97 -7.40 -12.66 -14.23
N LEU A 98 -8.45 -12.64 -13.42
CA LEU A 98 -8.45 -12.01 -12.10
C LEU A 98 -8.29 -13.10 -11.04
N ILE A 99 -7.16 -13.11 -10.34
CA ILE A 99 -6.91 -14.05 -9.24
C ILE A 99 -7.13 -13.29 -7.92
N VAL A 100 -8.16 -13.67 -7.18
CA VAL A 100 -8.47 -13.11 -5.87
C VAL A 100 -8.91 -14.21 -4.94
N SER A 101 -8.27 -14.30 -3.77
CA SER A 101 -8.67 -15.24 -2.71
C SER A 101 -9.64 -14.62 -1.71
N HIS A 102 -9.64 -13.29 -1.54
CA HIS A 102 -10.47 -12.59 -0.55
C HIS A 102 -11.65 -11.84 -1.17
N CYS A 103 -12.86 -12.41 -1.03
CA CYS A 103 -14.09 -11.89 -1.65
C CYS A 103 -14.76 -10.73 -0.91
N LYS A 104 -14.58 -10.64 0.43
CA LYS A 104 -15.18 -9.57 1.25
C LYS A 104 -14.29 -8.33 1.16
N THR A 105 -14.70 -7.37 0.35
CA THR A 105 -13.91 -6.17 0.09
C THR A 105 -14.80 -4.95 0.14
N HIS A 106 -14.31 -3.88 0.77
CA HIS A 106 -14.99 -2.59 0.78
C HIS A 106 -14.75 -1.79 -0.52
N GLY A 107 -13.77 -2.18 -1.32
CA GLY A 107 -13.48 -1.58 -2.62
C GLY A 107 -14.16 -2.30 -3.79
N GLN A 108 -14.16 -1.66 -4.95
CA GLN A 108 -14.81 -2.11 -6.20
C GLN A 108 -14.10 -3.30 -6.90
N ARG A 109 -13.39 -4.15 -6.14
CA ARG A 109 -12.64 -5.30 -6.68
C ARG A 109 -13.57 -6.45 -7.08
N LYS A 110 -14.69 -6.58 -6.38
CA LYS A 110 -15.79 -7.48 -6.74
C LYS A 110 -16.90 -6.61 -7.31
N LYS A 111 -17.32 -6.88 -8.55
CA LYS A 111 -18.58 -6.38 -9.12
C LYS A 111 -19.69 -7.36 -8.82
#